data_AF-A0A9D7UCS2-F1
#
_entry.id   AF-A0A9D7UCS2-F1
#
_cell.length_a   1.000
_cell.length_b   1.000
_cell.length_c   1.000
_cell.angle_alpha   90.00
_cell.angle_beta   90.00
_cell.angle_gamma   90.00
#
_symmetry.space_group_name_H-M   'P 1'
#
loop_
_entity.id
_entity.type
_entity.pdbx_description
1 polymer ?
#
loop_
_entity_poly.entity_id
_entity_poly.type
_entity_poly.pdbx_seq_one_letter_code
_entity_poly.pdbx_strand_id
1 'polypeptide(L)'
;MFQKSLLKNFTKAFSSPDSKEIIKLITNSNFIAEDANGAEFITLLSKILNWVNCVREVKNSTDMKKADGVVYDKNSNPIAIIELKSSDKKINNRDIIAQAFRYKNEKPTCKYVIVSNFKQLDIYSDSSDECFSLDMTQSQNYTTLYALLNQTSLEENEISRLKKLSLSQDEITKKVYKEYSIFRLKLLNNLIANNKKLPKEDIFQSANKLLDRFMFILFAEDRGLIPANSINKIIKQYENNNEWGDGTPLYNYYKKYFNFIDKGNEKVNIPKYNGNLFKLDDRLEHVTIDDDIIKSDLSNLSAYDFSDDVDIEVLGHIFEQSLNDLEKIKESLLSEYKIVNTRKKDGVFYTPKFITNFIIQNTVALTCRAKKENLSLHVDLKDNKKAKQERIKTLHVYREFIESLKIVDPACGSGAFLNACFRYLLSEHEWIQKELKKADAGLFEHHDIDKQIIEKNLFGVDINSASVGIAKLSLWLQTAKRGRVLSDLRGNIKCANSLTCNWEVSPLVSP
;
A
#
# COMPACT_ATOMS: atom_id res chain seq x y z
N MET A 1 5.43 12.01 7.13
CA MET A 1 6.03 10.68 6.95
C MET A 1 6.14 10.38 5.47
N PHE A 2 7.09 9.52 5.06
CA PHE A 2 7.20 9.08 3.67
C PHE A 2 6.07 8.14 3.28
N GLN A 3 5.61 8.21 2.03
CA GLN A 3 4.87 7.10 1.45
C GLN A 3 5.82 5.90 1.26
N LYS A 4 5.38 4.70 1.68
CA LYS A 4 6.23 3.50 1.69
C LYS A 4 6.63 3.04 0.28
N SER A 5 5.79 3.20 -0.72
CA SER A 5 6.08 2.86 -2.13
C SER A 5 7.21 3.73 -2.67
N LEU A 6 7.09 5.04 -2.50
CA LEU A 6 8.10 6.02 -2.91
C LEU A 6 9.45 5.73 -2.23
N LEU A 7 9.44 5.52 -0.91
CA LEU A 7 10.65 5.15 -0.17
C LEU A 7 11.23 3.82 -0.65
N LYS A 8 10.39 2.79 -0.89
CA LYS A 8 10.83 1.48 -1.40
C LYS A 8 11.44 1.58 -2.81
N ASN A 9 10.90 2.45 -3.67
CA ASN A 9 11.45 2.66 -5.01
C ASN A 9 12.77 3.44 -4.94
N PHE A 10 12.85 4.45 -4.08
CA PHE A 10 14.10 5.18 -3.83
C PHE A 10 15.19 4.25 -3.29
N THR A 11 14.90 3.39 -2.33
CA THR A 11 15.90 2.49 -1.73
C THR A 11 16.41 1.41 -2.70
N LYS A 12 15.64 1.02 -3.73
CA LYS A 12 16.08 0.05 -4.75
C LYS A 12 17.27 0.54 -5.58
N ALA A 13 17.49 1.85 -5.67
CA ALA A 13 18.64 2.43 -6.38
C ALA A 13 19.96 2.22 -5.63
N PHE A 14 19.91 1.76 -4.37
CA PHE A 14 21.08 1.64 -3.50
C PHE A 14 21.39 0.17 -3.17
N SER A 15 22.68 -0.14 -3.10
CA SER A 15 23.15 -1.42 -2.58
C SER A 15 23.19 -1.39 -1.05
N SER A 16 22.97 -2.55 -0.42
CA SER A 16 23.10 -2.66 1.03
C SER A 16 24.57 -2.49 1.43
N PRO A 17 24.91 -1.60 2.38
CA PRO A 17 26.28 -1.48 2.86
C PRO A 17 26.64 -2.66 3.78
N ASP A 18 27.94 -2.93 3.95
CA ASP A 18 28.39 -3.94 4.92
C ASP A 18 28.13 -3.46 6.35
N SER A 19 27.16 -4.09 7.00
CA SER A 19 26.70 -3.75 8.36
C SER A 19 27.16 -4.75 9.43
N LYS A 20 28.03 -5.72 9.09
CA LYS A 20 28.44 -6.77 10.04
C LYS A 20 29.14 -6.21 11.27
N GLU A 21 30.06 -5.26 11.09
CA GLU A 21 30.82 -4.66 12.20
C GLU A 21 29.90 -3.90 13.16
N ILE A 22 29.01 -3.06 12.64
CA ILE A 22 28.08 -2.28 13.47
C ILE A 22 27.02 -3.15 14.13
N ILE A 23 26.50 -4.18 13.46
CA ILE A 23 25.57 -5.15 14.08
C ILE A 23 26.28 -5.90 15.20
N LYS A 24 27.50 -6.40 14.95
CA LYS A 24 28.30 -7.09 15.97
C LYS A 24 28.58 -6.19 17.17
N LEU A 25 28.86 -4.91 16.93
CA LEU A 25 29.04 -3.92 17.98
C LEU A 25 27.75 -3.86 18.81
N ILE A 26 26.60 -3.53 18.21
CA ILE A 26 25.33 -3.26 18.93
C ILE A 26 24.66 -4.47 19.58
N THR A 27 25.03 -5.71 19.21
CA THR A 27 24.43 -6.93 19.78
C THR A 27 25.19 -7.51 20.95
N ASN A 28 26.49 -7.21 21.10
CA ASN A 28 27.38 -7.93 22.03
C ASN A 28 27.75 -7.16 23.30
N SER A 29 27.35 -5.89 23.42
CA SER A 29 27.78 -5.02 24.51
C SER A 29 26.61 -4.30 25.18
N ASN A 30 26.80 -3.88 26.44
CA ASN A 30 25.94 -2.86 27.05
C ASN A 30 26.49 -1.49 26.66
N PHE A 31 25.69 -0.65 26.00
CA PHE A 31 26.17 0.64 25.46
C PHE A 31 25.89 1.79 26.41
N ILE A 32 26.92 2.60 26.66
CA ILE A 32 26.83 3.93 27.28
C ILE A 32 27.18 4.95 26.19
N ALA A 33 26.42 6.05 26.09
CA ALA A 33 26.60 7.01 24.98
C ALA A 33 27.94 7.76 25.01
N GLU A 34 28.43 8.09 26.21
CA GLU A 34 29.57 8.99 26.43
C GLU A 34 30.94 8.28 26.49
N ASP A 35 30.98 6.97 26.24
CA ASP A 35 32.18 6.15 26.38
C ASP A 35 32.79 5.72 25.02
N ALA A 36 33.73 4.77 25.05
CA ALA A 36 34.36 4.24 23.85
C ALA A 36 33.36 3.63 22.85
N ASN A 37 32.20 3.16 23.31
CA ASN A 37 31.19 2.58 22.43
C ASN A 37 30.50 3.65 21.57
N GLY A 38 30.21 4.83 22.14
CA GLY A 38 29.69 5.97 21.37
C GLY A 38 30.66 6.44 20.30
N ALA A 39 31.96 6.43 20.61
CA ALA A 39 33.03 6.71 19.67
C ALA A 39 33.06 5.76 18.48
N GLU A 40 33.06 4.47 18.79
CA GLU A 40 33.13 3.41 17.80
C GLU A 40 31.88 3.41 16.92
N PHE A 41 30.70 3.62 17.51
CA PHE A 41 29.44 3.68 16.78
C PHE A 41 29.39 4.81 15.75
N ILE A 42 29.78 6.04 16.11
CA ILE A 42 29.83 7.17 15.17
C ILE A 42 30.86 6.90 14.06
N THR A 43 31.99 6.29 14.40
CA THR A 43 33.05 5.94 13.43
C THR A 43 32.54 4.92 12.41
N LEU A 44 31.87 3.87 12.87
CA LEU A 44 31.28 2.85 12.02
C LEU A 44 30.14 3.41 11.16
N LEU A 45 29.27 4.25 11.72
CA LEU A 45 28.22 4.94 10.96
C LEU A 45 28.82 5.82 9.85
N SER A 46 29.84 6.61 10.18
CA SER A 46 30.53 7.48 9.21
C SER A 46 31.10 6.67 8.03
N LYS A 47 31.74 5.53 8.32
CA LYS A 47 32.27 4.60 7.31
C LYS A 47 31.16 3.99 6.46
N ILE A 48 30.09 3.50 7.08
CA ILE A 48 28.97 2.84 6.39
C ILE A 48 28.21 3.83 5.50
N LEU A 49 28.05 5.07 5.94
CA LEU A 49 27.27 6.11 5.26
C LEU A 49 28.12 6.99 4.33
N ASN A 50 29.42 6.71 4.22
CA ASN A 50 30.37 7.46 3.41
C ASN A 50 30.38 8.96 3.75
N TRP A 51 30.27 9.31 5.02
CA TRP A 51 30.34 10.71 5.43
C TRP A 51 31.75 11.26 5.24
N VAL A 52 31.84 12.39 4.53
CA VAL A 52 33.13 13.02 4.19
C VAL A 52 33.79 13.58 5.43
N ASN A 53 33.01 14.17 6.32
CA ASN A 53 33.49 14.72 7.58
C ASN A 53 32.43 14.59 8.67
N CYS A 54 32.77 13.84 9.72
CA CYS A 54 31.95 13.69 10.91
C CYS A 54 32.82 13.93 12.14
N VAL A 55 32.52 14.98 12.91
CA VAL A 55 33.30 15.39 14.09
C VAL A 55 32.50 15.04 15.35
N ARG A 56 33.19 14.54 16.38
CA ARG A 56 32.61 14.17 17.66
C ARG A 56 32.74 15.27 18.71
N GLU A 57 31.87 15.24 19.71
CA GLU A 57 31.93 16.11 20.91
C GLU A 57 32.00 17.62 20.61
N VAL A 58 31.17 18.08 19.67
CA VAL A 58 31.17 19.49 19.24
C VAL A 58 30.41 20.34 20.27
N LYS A 59 31.12 21.29 20.89
CA LYS A 59 30.54 22.23 21.86
C LYS A 59 29.72 23.33 21.19
N ASN A 60 28.59 23.69 21.78
CA ASN A 60 27.86 24.91 21.41
C ASN A 60 28.58 26.17 21.90
N SER A 61 28.50 27.23 21.10
CA SER A 61 29.11 28.54 21.38
C SER A 61 28.41 29.31 22.51
N THR A 62 27.17 28.92 22.85
CA THR A 62 26.24 29.69 23.68
C THR A 62 26.00 29.11 25.08
N ASP A 63 26.10 27.79 25.28
CA ASP A 63 25.61 27.14 26.53
C ASP A 63 26.46 25.96 27.04
N MET A 64 27.74 25.84 26.64
CA MET A 64 28.70 24.77 27.04
C MET A 64 28.30 23.31 26.79
N LYS A 65 27.04 23.03 26.44
CA LYS A 65 26.55 21.70 26.09
C LYS A 65 27.30 21.20 24.84
N LYS A 66 27.43 19.88 24.71
CA LYS A 66 27.97 19.20 23.52
C LYS A 66 26.92 18.41 22.74
N ALA A 67 27.05 18.39 21.41
CA ALA A 67 26.46 17.35 20.57
C ALA A 67 27.45 16.18 20.45
N ASP A 68 26.94 14.95 20.42
CA ASP A 68 27.79 13.76 20.38
C ASP A 68 28.52 13.63 19.03
N GLY A 69 27.86 14.01 17.94
CA GLY A 69 28.45 14.09 16.61
C GLY A 69 27.82 15.16 15.72
N VAL A 70 28.59 15.67 14.77
CA VAL A 70 28.13 16.59 13.73
C VAL A 70 28.71 16.15 12.39
N VAL A 71 27.83 15.96 11.41
CA VAL A 71 28.18 15.65 10.02
C VAL A 71 28.22 16.95 9.23
N TYR A 72 29.24 17.10 8.38
CA TYR A 72 29.47 18.28 7.56
C TYR A 72 29.34 17.96 6.07
N ASP A 73 28.89 18.94 5.29
CA ASP A 73 28.96 18.88 3.83
C ASP A 73 30.42 19.07 3.33
N LYS A 74 30.61 18.91 2.02
CA LYS A 74 31.90 19.18 1.34
C LYS A 74 32.42 20.61 1.53
N ASN A 75 31.56 21.56 1.89
CA ASN A 75 31.91 22.97 2.14
C ASN A 75 32.13 23.24 3.65
N SER A 76 32.22 22.20 4.48
CA SER A 76 32.39 22.30 5.94
C SER A 76 31.24 23.01 6.68
N ASN A 77 30.03 22.99 6.11
CA ASN A 77 28.83 23.42 6.82
C ASN A 77 28.20 22.23 7.55
N PRO A 78 27.74 22.39 8.80
CA PRO A 78 27.04 21.32 9.50
C PRO A 78 25.70 21.03 8.80
N ILE A 79 25.44 19.75 8.52
CA ILE A 79 24.22 19.28 7.82
C ILE A 79 23.36 18.33 8.66
N ALA A 80 23.97 17.57 9.58
CA ALA A 80 23.26 16.70 10.50
C ALA A 80 23.92 16.70 11.89
N ILE A 81 23.09 16.62 12.94
CA ILE A 81 23.53 16.44 14.33
C ILE A 81 23.20 15.03 14.78
N ILE A 82 24.10 14.42 15.54
CA ILE A 82 23.95 13.11 16.15
C ILE A 82 23.88 13.29 17.65
N GLU A 83 22.81 12.77 18.25
CA GLU A 83 22.59 12.70 19.69
C GLU A 83 22.46 11.23 20.09
N LEU A 84 23.34 10.76 20.96
CA LEU A 84 23.37 9.39 21.45
C LEU A 84 22.80 9.30 22.86
N LYS A 85 22.19 8.15 23.15
CA LYS A 85 21.79 7.75 24.51
C LYS A 85 22.20 6.33 24.79
N SER A 86 22.41 6.03 26.06
CA SER A 86 22.69 4.67 26.51
C SER A 86 21.57 3.72 26.12
N SER A 87 21.92 2.46 25.88
CA SER A 87 21.00 1.46 25.30
C SER A 87 19.77 1.11 26.13
N ASP A 88 19.75 1.47 27.42
CA ASP A 88 18.63 1.34 28.36
C ASP A 88 17.59 2.46 28.22
N LYS A 89 17.94 3.57 27.55
CA LYS A 89 17.09 4.75 27.43
C LYS A 89 16.17 4.66 26.21
N LYS A 90 14.92 5.12 26.40
CA LYS A 90 14.00 5.41 25.30
C LYS A 90 14.37 6.76 24.68
N ILE A 91 14.56 6.78 23.36
CA ILE A 91 15.01 7.97 22.62
C ILE A 91 13.87 8.85 22.11
N ASN A 92 12.63 8.35 22.11
CA ASN A 92 11.44 9.12 21.76
C ASN A 92 10.99 10.12 22.85
N ASN A 93 11.89 10.48 23.77
CA ASN A 93 11.62 11.47 24.81
C ASN A 93 11.75 12.90 24.23
N ARG A 94 10.73 13.72 24.48
CA ARG A 94 10.68 15.13 24.05
C ARG A 94 11.87 15.95 24.52
N ASP A 95 12.41 15.70 25.70
CA ASP A 95 13.55 16.46 26.23
C ASP A 95 14.84 16.17 25.45
N ILE A 96 15.05 14.90 25.06
CA ILE A 96 16.19 14.47 24.26
C ILE A 96 16.11 15.11 22.87
N ILE A 97 14.93 15.04 22.25
CA ILE A 97 14.68 15.64 20.94
C ILE A 97 14.87 17.16 21.01
N ALA A 98 14.30 17.82 22.02
CA ALA A 98 14.44 19.26 22.21
C ALA A 98 15.90 19.68 22.41
N GLN A 99 16.71 18.89 23.15
CA GLN A 99 18.14 19.12 23.28
C GLN A 99 18.85 19.10 21.93
N ALA A 100 18.63 18.07 21.12
CA ALA A 100 19.26 17.95 19.81
C ALA A 100 18.81 19.05 18.82
N PHE A 101 17.54 19.46 18.89
CA PHE A 101 17.02 20.57 18.07
C PHE A 101 17.58 21.94 18.45
N ARG A 102 17.97 22.16 19.71
CA ARG A 102 18.66 23.41 20.10
C ARG A 102 19.96 23.60 19.32
N TYR A 103 20.77 22.54 19.18
CA TYR A 103 21.98 22.58 18.34
C TYR A 103 21.65 22.89 16.89
N LYS A 104 20.63 22.20 16.34
CA LYS A 104 20.24 22.38 14.95
C LYS A 104 19.85 23.83 14.67
N ASN A 105 19.07 24.43 15.57
CA ASN A 105 18.56 25.79 15.39
C ASN A 105 19.65 26.86 15.50
N GLU A 106 20.78 26.58 16.17
CA GLU A 106 21.95 27.47 16.19
C GLU A 106 22.76 27.43 14.88
N LYS A 107 22.54 26.41 14.04
CA LYS A 107 23.28 26.17 12.79
C LYS A 107 22.34 26.27 11.58
N PRO A 108 22.29 27.41 10.87
CA PRO A 108 21.33 27.64 9.79
C PRO A 108 21.37 26.60 8.65
N THR A 109 22.52 25.99 8.41
CA THR A 109 22.72 24.97 7.36
C THR A 109 22.33 23.57 7.80
N CYS A 110 22.13 23.33 9.10
CA CYS A 110 21.88 22.01 9.64
C CYS A 110 20.42 21.62 9.39
N LYS A 111 20.23 20.58 8.58
CA LYS A 111 18.91 20.13 8.13
C LYS A 111 18.36 18.98 8.96
N TYR A 112 19.24 18.19 9.57
CA TYR A 112 18.86 16.92 10.20
C TYR A 112 19.27 16.79 11.65
N VAL A 113 18.50 16.02 12.39
CA VAL A 113 18.86 15.49 13.71
C VAL A 113 18.72 13.97 13.65
N ILE A 114 19.72 13.26 14.14
CA ILE A 114 19.78 11.80 14.24
C ILE A 114 19.88 11.49 15.74
N VAL A 115 18.90 10.78 16.28
CA VAL A 115 18.91 10.35 17.69
C VAL A 115 19.02 8.84 17.73
N SER A 116 19.92 8.29 18.55
CA SER A 116 20.07 6.83 18.63
C SER A 116 20.40 6.34 20.03
N ASN A 117 19.89 5.15 20.37
CA ASN A 117 20.34 4.35 21.51
C ASN A 117 21.05 3.07 21.06
N PHE A 118 21.75 3.14 19.92
CA PHE A 118 22.47 2.05 19.27
C PHE A 118 21.56 0.98 18.63
N LYS A 119 20.50 0.56 19.32
CA LYS A 119 19.52 -0.43 18.82
C LYS A 119 18.44 0.20 17.95
N GLN A 120 18.04 1.43 18.27
CA GLN A 120 17.09 2.23 17.50
C GLN A 120 17.78 3.50 17.02
N LEU A 121 17.44 3.96 15.81
CA LEU A 121 17.90 5.21 15.22
C LEU A 121 16.70 5.96 14.62
N ASP A 122 16.44 7.15 15.16
CA ASP A 122 15.35 8.04 14.73
C ASP A 122 15.92 9.24 13.99
N ILE A 123 15.30 9.56 12.85
CA ILE A 123 15.71 10.64 11.95
C ILE A 123 14.67 11.75 12.01
N TYR A 124 15.13 12.99 12.20
CA TYR A 124 14.33 14.20 12.21
C TYR A 124 14.90 15.22 11.22
N SER A 125 14.07 16.19 10.81
CA SER A 125 14.46 17.25 9.87
C SER A 125 13.94 18.61 10.33
N ASP A 126 12.89 19.13 9.69
CA ASP A 126 12.41 20.51 9.89
C ASP A 126 11.66 20.70 11.21
N SER A 127 10.99 19.66 11.72
CA SER A 127 10.27 19.67 13.00
C SER A 127 10.77 18.54 13.92
N SER A 128 10.40 18.64 15.20
CA SER A 128 10.60 17.59 16.20
C SER A 128 9.74 16.34 15.97
N ASP A 129 9.00 16.27 14.87
CA ASP A 129 8.26 15.07 14.48
C ASP A 129 9.21 14.10 13.77
N GLU A 130 9.15 12.84 14.22
CA GLU A 130 9.95 11.76 13.65
C GLU A 130 9.65 11.60 12.15
N CYS A 131 10.71 11.66 11.33
CA CYS A 131 10.62 11.42 9.90
C CYS A 131 10.65 9.94 9.60
N PHE A 132 11.54 9.22 10.27
CA PHE A 132 11.73 7.78 10.15
C PHE A 132 12.37 7.20 11.41
N SER A 133 12.04 5.96 11.73
CA SER A 133 12.69 5.16 12.77
C SER A 133 13.19 3.84 12.19
N LEU A 134 14.40 3.44 12.61
CA LEU A 134 15.08 2.24 12.16
C LEU A 134 15.46 1.37 13.36
N ASP A 135 15.13 0.08 13.28
CA ASP A 135 15.72 -0.94 14.15
C ASP A 135 17.09 -1.34 13.58
N MET A 136 18.15 -0.91 14.25
CA MET A 136 19.53 -1.11 13.82
C MET A 136 20.00 -2.55 14.03
N THR A 137 19.27 -3.38 14.79
CA THR A 137 19.59 -4.81 14.98
C THR A 137 19.28 -5.65 13.74
N GLN A 138 18.53 -5.08 12.79
CA GLN A 138 18.01 -5.76 11.62
C GLN A 138 18.82 -5.39 10.37
N SER A 139 19.56 -6.35 9.82
CA SER A 139 20.41 -6.14 8.63
C SER A 139 19.68 -5.52 7.43
N GLN A 140 18.41 -5.86 7.22
CA GLN A 140 17.58 -5.34 6.13
C GLN A 140 17.35 -3.82 6.18
N ASN A 141 17.51 -3.19 7.35
CA ASN A 141 17.26 -1.77 7.54
C ASN A 141 18.41 -0.88 7.06
N TYR A 142 19.62 -1.44 6.89
CA TYR A 142 20.82 -0.68 6.54
C TYR A 142 20.81 -0.15 5.10
N THR A 143 20.10 -0.78 4.17
CA THR A 143 19.90 -0.21 2.82
C THR A 143 19.07 1.08 2.90
N THR A 144 18.03 1.10 3.72
CA THR A 144 17.19 2.29 3.95
C THR A 144 17.96 3.37 4.70
N LEU A 145 18.71 2.98 5.74
CA LEU A 145 19.61 3.89 6.45
C LEU A 145 20.59 4.56 5.48
N TYR A 146 21.26 3.78 4.64
CA TYR A 146 22.20 4.30 3.64
C TYR A 146 21.53 5.22 2.63
N ALA A 147 20.39 4.80 2.05
CA ALA A 147 19.67 5.61 1.09
C ALA A 147 19.27 6.98 1.66
N LEU A 148 18.86 7.05 2.94
CA LEU A 148 18.40 8.27 3.56
C LEU A 148 19.52 9.17 4.10
N LEU A 149 20.61 8.58 4.61
CA LEU A 149 21.62 9.30 5.37
C LEU A 149 23.03 9.29 4.77
N ASN A 150 23.27 8.68 3.60
CA ASN A 150 24.58 8.82 2.95
C ASN A 150 24.89 10.29 2.64
N GLN A 151 26.18 10.63 2.48
CA GLN A 151 26.64 12.01 2.26
C GLN A 151 25.84 12.73 1.17
N THR A 152 25.68 12.12 -0.01
CA THR A 152 24.98 12.72 -1.14
C THR A 152 23.51 12.98 -0.81
N SER A 153 22.81 12.00 -0.21
CA SER A 153 21.41 12.15 0.18
C SER A 153 21.18 13.28 1.19
N LEU A 154 22.11 13.47 2.13
CA LEU A 154 22.06 14.59 3.08
C LEU A 154 22.29 15.95 2.39
N GLU A 155 23.25 16.02 1.47
CA GLU A 155 23.58 17.23 0.71
C GLU A 155 22.41 17.67 -0.20
N GLU A 156 21.85 16.72 -0.96
CA GLU A 156 20.74 16.92 -1.91
C GLU A 156 19.38 17.12 -1.21
N ASN A 157 19.32 16.93 0.11
CA ASN A 157 18.13 17.04 0.93
C ASN A 157 17.01 16.06 0.51
N GLU A 158 17.39 14.81 0.24
CA GLU A 158 16.50 13.78 -0.30
C GLU A 158 15.27 13.53 0.58
N ILE A 159 15.42 13.59 1.91
CA ILE A 159 14.30 13.46 2.84
C ILE A 159 13.22 14.54 2.59
N SER A 160 13.62 15.80 2.39
CA SER A 160 12.67 16.88 2.10
C SER A 160 12.04 16.72 0.72
N ARG A 161 12.84 16.31 -0.29
CA ARG A 161 12.35 16.01 -1.65
C ARG A 161 11.29 14.91 -1.62
N LEU A 162 11.58 13.79 -0.96
CA LEU A 162 10.66 12.66 -0.82
C LEU A 162 9.38 13.05 -0.04
N LYS A 163 9.50 13.86 1.02
CA LYS A 163 8.34 14.39 1.74
C LYS A 163 7.44 15.26 0.86
N LYS A 164 8.03 16.16 0.06
CA LYS A 164 7.27 17.02 -0.87
C LYS A 164 6.53 16.19 -1.93
N LEU A 165 7.20 15.20 -2.50
CA LEU A 165 6.58 14.26 -3.46
C LEU A 165 5.43 13.47 -2.81
N SER A 166 5.59 13.01 -1.57
CA SER A 166 4.51 12.33 -0.84
C SER A 166 3.30 13.25 -0.59
N LEU A 167 3.54 14.52 -0.24
CA LEU A 167 2.45 15.49 -0.03
C LEU A 167 1.69 15.82 -1.32
N SER A 168 2.41 16.07 -2.43
CA SER A 168 1.76 16.33 -3.72
C SER A 168 0.93 15.13 -4.18
N GLN A 169 1.44 13.92 -3.96
CA GLN A 169 0.71 12.71 -4.30
C GLN A 169 -0.56 12.54 -3.47
N ASP A 170 -0.52 12.80 -2.16
CA ASP A 170 -1.71 12.76 -1.29
C ASP A 170 -2.79 13.77 -1.75
N GLU A 171 -2.39 14.94 -2.25
CA GLU A 171 -3.29 15.95 -2.81
C GLU A 171 -3.90 15.50 -4.14
N ILE A 172 -3.08 14.95 -5.05
CA ILE A 172 -3.55 14.38 -6.33
C ILE A 172 -4.52 13.23 -6.06
N THR A 173 -4.14 12.31 -5.18
CA THR A 173 -4.98 11.20 -4.71
C THR A 173 -6.35 11.73 -4.26
N LYS A 174 -6.41 12.72 -3.35
CA LYS A 174 -7.67 13.33 -2.90
C LYS A 174 -8.48 13.96 -4.04
N LYS A 175 -7.82 14.58 -5.01
CA LYS A 175 -8.45 15.19 -6.18
C LYS A 175 -9.09 14.14 -7.09
N VAL A 176 -8.35 13.08 -7.46
CA VAL A 176 -8.84 11.93 -8.23
C VAL A 176 -10.12 11.38 -7.61
N TYR A 177 -10.11 11.18 -6.29
CA TYR A 177 -11.28 10.60 -5.64
C TYR A 177 -12.48 11.54 -5.55
N LYS A 178 -12.25 12.85 -5.43
CA LYS A 178 -13.33 13.83 -5.49
C LYS A 178 -14.00 13.80 -6.87
N GLU A 179 -13.19 13.76 -7.93
CA GLU A 179 -13.68 13.67 -9.31
C GLU A 179 -14.41 12.35 -9.56
N TYR A 180 -13.86 11.23 -9.09
CA TYR A 180 -14.52 9.92 -9.14
C TYR A 180 -15.88 9.92 -8.40
N SER A 181 -15.95 10.53 -7.22
CA SER A 181 -17.19 10.63 -6.44
C SER A 181 -18.25 11.44 -7.19
N ILE A 182 -17.86 12.53 -7.84
CA ILE A 182 -18.74 13.34 -8.69
C ILE A 182 -19.22 12.52 -9.90
N PHE A 183 -18.31 11.84 -10.59
CA PHE A 183 -18.63 10.97 -11.73
C PHE A 183 -19.65 9.90 -11.33
N ARG A 184 -19.43 9.24 -10.21
CA ARG A 184 -20.34 8.22 -9.66
C ARG A 184 -21.75 8.76 -9.44
N LEU A 185 -21.90 9.94 -8.85
CA LEU A 185 -23.20 10.58 -8.64
C LEU A 185 -23.89 10.93 -9.97
N LYS A 186 -23.15 11.51 -10.91
CA LYS A 186 -23.65 11.84 -12.25
C LYS A 186 -24.12 10.59 -12.99
N LEU A 187 -23.30 9.54 -12.99
CA LEU A 187 -23.61 8.27 -13.65
C LEU A 187 -24.86 7.62 -13.06
N LEU A 188 -24.98 7.57 -11.73
CA LEU A 188 -26.16 7.01 -11.07
C LEU A 188 -27.42 7.80 -11.43
N ASN A 189 -27.39 9.13 -11.34
CA ASN A 189 -28.54 9.98 -11.67
C ASN A 189 -28.94 9.82 -13.14
N ASN A 190 -27.97 9.73 -14.04
CA ASN A 190 -28.21 9.49 -15.45
C ASN A 190 -28.89 8.12 -15.70
N LEU A 191 -28.37 7.07 -15.06
CA LEU A 191 -28.96 5.74 -15.16
C LEU A 191 -30.39 5.71 -14.61
N ILE A 192 -30.67 6.38 -13.49
CA ILE A 192 -32.04 6.50 -12.93
C ILE A 192 -32.96 7.23 -13.91
N ALA A 193 -32.50 8.31 -14.53
CA ALA A 193 -33.30 9.11 -15.45
C ALA A 193 -33.64 8.35 -16.74
N ASN A 194 -32.66 7.64 -17.31
CA ASN A 194 -32.76 7.01 -18.62
C ASN A 194 -33.35 5.60 -18.59
N ASN A 195 -33.33 4.91 -17.44
CA ASN A 195 -33.68 3.50 -17.34
C ASN A 195 -34.88 3.24 -16.41
N LYS A 196 -35.91 4.08 -16.48
CA LYS A 196 -37.10 4.06 -15.59
C LYS A 196 -37.84 2.72 -15.51
N LYS A 197 -37.66 1.83 -16.49
CA LYS A 197 -38.27 0.50 -16.55
C LYS A 197 -37.53 -0.54 -15.70
N LEU A 198 -36.27 -0.29 -15.34
CA LEU A 198 -35.47 -1.20 -14.54
C LEU A 198 -35.75 -0.98 -13.04
N PRO A 199 -35.72 -2.04 -12.22
CA PRO A 199 -35.73 -1.91 -10.77
C PRO A 199 -34.58 -1.01 -10.31
N LYS A 200 -34.85 -0.13 -9.35
CA LYS A 200 -33.82 0.77 -8.80
C LYS A 200 -32.59 0.00 -8.31
N GLU A 201 -32.79 -1.15 -7.67
CA GLU A 201 -31.71 -2.01 -7.19
C GLU A 201 -30.80 -2.50 -8.33
N ASP A 202 -31.36 -2.87 -9.48
CA ASP A 202 -30.57 -3.26 -10.66
C ASP A 202 -29.80 -2.07 -11.25
N ILE A 203 -30.38 -0.87 -11.20
CA ILE A 203 -29.68 0.36 -11.59
C ILE A 203 -28.48 0.62 -10.69
N PHE A 204 -28.64 0.50 -9.36
CA PHE A 204 -27.56 0.67 -8.41
C PHE A 204 -26.44 -0.37 -8.63
N GLN A 205 -26.79 -1.63 -8.83
CA GLN A 205 -25.82 -2.70 -9.08
C GLN A 205 -25.10 -2.50 -10.43
N SER A 206 -25.83 -2.03 -11.45
CA SER A 206 -25.27 -1.67 -12.76
C SER A 206 -24.27 -0.51 -12.65
N ALA A 207 -24.64 0.56 -11.95
CA ALA A 207 -23.76 1.71 -11.73
C ALA A 207 -22.46 1.30 -11.03
N ASN A 208 -22.55 0.53 -9.93
CA ASN A 208 -21.38 0.07 -9.20
C ASN A 208 -20.46 -0.80 -10.06
N LYS A 209 -21.02 -1.78 -10.78
CA LYS A 209 -20.23 -2.66 -11.63
C LYS A 209 -19.57 -1.92 -12.81
N LEU A 210 -20.24 -0.92 -13.38
CA LEU A 210 -19.64 -0.06 -14.41
C LEU A 210 -18.48 0.75 -13.87
N LEU A 211 -18.65 1.36 -12.71
CA LEU A 211 -17.58 2.12 -12.07
C LEU A 211 -16.37 1.23 -11.73
N ASP A 212 -16.60 0.02 -11.21
CA ASP A 212 -15.52 -0.94 -10.94
C ASP A 212 -14.76 -1.32 -12.23
N ARG A 213 -15.47 -1.47 -13.36
CA ARG A 213 -14.87 -1.74 -14.67
C ARG A 213 -14.06 -0.55 -15.19
N PHE A 214 -14.59 0.66 -15.09
CA PHE A 214 -13.86 1.87 -15.50
C PHE A 214 -12.62 2.10 -14.65
N MET A 215 -12.74 1.95 -13.32
CA MET A 215 -11.60 2.03 -12.41
C MET A 215 -10.55 0.97 -12.71
N PHE A 216 -10.96 -0.27 -13.00
CA PHE A 216 -10.00 -1.28 -13.44
C PHE A 216 -9.26 -0.85 -14.70
N ILE A 217 -9.94 -0.31 -15.72
CA ILE A 217 -9.30 0.14 -16.96
C ILE A 217 -8.27 1.25 -16.68
N LEU A 218 -8.63 2.26 -15.88
CA LEU A 218 -7.75 3.37 -15.49
C LEU A 218 -6.46 2.85 -14.80
N PHE A 219 -6.58 1.94 -13.83
CA PHE A 219 -5.40 1.34 -13.22
C PHE A 219 -4.63 0.42 -14.16
N ALA A 220 -5.33 -0.30 -15.02
CA ALA A 220 -4.74 -1.31 -15.88
C ALA A 220 -3.93 -0.71 -17.02
N GLU A 221 -4.34 0.44 -17.56
CA GLU A 221 -3.61 1.12 -18.63
C GLU A 221 -2.27 1.69 -18.16
N ASP A 222 -2.21 2.23 -16.94
CA ASP A 222 -0.98 2.80 -16.38
C ASP A 222 -0.03 1.73 -15.82
N ARG A 223 -0.57 0.60 -15.36
CA ARG A 223 0.24 -0.54 -14.89
C ARG A 223 0.72 -1.46 -16.01
N GLY A 224 0.45 -1.11 -17.27
CA GLY A 224 0.82 -1.92 -18.44
C GLY A 224 0.14 -3.29 -18.49
N LEU A 225 -1.04 -3.41 -17.85
CA LEU A 225 -1.87 -4.62 -17.90
C LEU A 225 -2.65 -4.67 -19.23
N ILE A 226 -3.21 -3.55 -19.62
CA ILE A 226 -3.84 -3.34 -20.94
C ILE A 226 -3.06 -2.27 -21.71
N PRO A 227 -3.35 -2.02 -23.00
CA PRO A 227 -2.69 -0.96 -23.75
C PRO A 227 -2.81 0.41 -23.07
N ALA A 228 -1.72 1.17 -23.04
CA ALA A 228 -1.73 2.52 -22.51
C ALA A 228 -2.73 3.42 -23.24
N ASN A 229 -3.34 4.37 -22.51
CA ASN A 229 -4.32 5.33 -23.01
C ASN A 229 -5.55 4.67 -23.67
N SER A 230 -6.00 3.55 -23.13
CA SER A 230 -7.21 2.83 -23.56
C SER A 230 -8.45 3.72 -23.53
N ILE A 231 -8.69 4.45 -22.43
CA ILE A 231 -9.86 5.36 -22.30
C ILE A 231 -9.85 6.39 -23.43
N ASN A 232 -8.73 7.10 -23.58
CA ASN A 232 -8.59 8.15 -24.59
C ASN A 232 -8.68 7.60 -26.03
N LYS A 233 -8.18 6.39 -26.29
CA LYS A 233 -8.32 5.74 -27.61
C LYS A 233 -9.76 5.39 -27.93
N ILE A 234 -10.53 4.89 -26.96
CA ILE A 234 -11.95 4.57 -27.13
C ILE A 234 -12.73 5.84 -27.44
N ILE A 235 -12.52 6.92 -26.67
CA ILE A 235 -13.20 8.21 -26.87
C ILE A 235 -12.87 8.78 -28.25
N LYS A 236 -11.59 8.82 -28.64
CA LYS A 236 -11.18 9.31 -29.98
C LYS A 236 -11.79 8.48 -31.11
N GLN A 237 -11.87 7.17 -30.95
CA GLN A 237 -12.49 6.31 -31.96
C GLN A 237 -13.99 6.60 -32.10
N TYR A 238 -14.68 6.79 -30.98
CA TYR A 238 -16.08 7.21 -30.97
C TYR A 238 -16.28 8.57 -31.65
N GLU A 239 -15.48 9.58 -31.30
CA GLU A 239 -15.56 10.92 -31.90
C GLU A 239 -15.36 10.87 -33.41
N ASN A 240 -14.30 10.20 -33.87
CA ASN A 240 -14.02 10.02 -35.28
C ASN A 240 -15.19 9.34 -36.00
N ASN A 241 -15.75 8.26 -35.47
CA ASN A 241 -16.85 7.58 -36.15
C ASN A 241 -18.12 8.43 -36.17
N ASN A 242 -18.41 9.15 -35.09
CA ASN A 242 -19.57 10.04 -35.00
C ASN A 242 -19.47 11.21 -36.00
N GLU A 243 -18.27 11.76 -36.24
CA GLU A 243 -18.04 12.75 -37.30
C GLU A 243 -18.38 12.22 -38.71
N TRP A 244 -18.22 10.91 -38.92
CA TRP A 244 -18.57 10.22 -40.17
C TRP A 244 -20.04 9.77 -40.21
N GLY A 245 -20.85 10.17 -39.23
CA GLY A 245 -22.29 9.87 -39.16
C GLY A 245 -22.64 8.55 -38.49
N ASP A 246 -21.69 7.88 -37.80
CA ASP A 246 -22.00 6.72 -36.97
C ASP A 246 -22.76 7.15 -35.70
N GLY A 247 -24.03 6.77 -35.60
CA GLY A 247 -24.87 7.04 -34.42
C GLY A 247 -24.69 6.04 -33.27
N THR A 248 -23.63 5.23 -33.28
CA THR A 248 -23.36 4.24 -32.23
C THR A 248 -22.98 4.95 -30.92
N PRO A 249 -23.72 4.73 -29.80
CA PRO A 249 -23.42 5.35 -28.52
C PRO A 249 -22.04 4.96 -27.98
N LEU A 250 -21.36 5.88 -27.28
CA LEU A 250 -20.03 5.68 -26.69
C LEU A 250 -20.01 4.45 -25.76
N TYR A 251 -21.09 4.22 -25.00
CA TYR A 251 -21.17 3.06 -24.12
C TYR A 251 -21.01 1.73 -24.87
N ASN A 252 -21.47 1.62 -26.13
CA ASN A 252 -21.29 0.40 -26.93
C ASN A 252 -19.82 0.10 -27.25
N TYR A 253 -19.00 1.14 -27.41
CA TYR A 253 -17.55 0.96 -27.56
C TYR A 253 -16.94 0.38 -26.28
N TYR A 254 -17.36 0.85 -25.12
CA TYR A 254 -16.95 0.28 -23.83
C TYR A 254 -17.44 -1.15 -23.64
N LYS A 255 -18.68 -1.50 -24.03
CA LYS A 255 -19.16 -2.89 -24.00
C LYS A 255 -18.26 -3.83 -24.81
N LYS A 256 -17.86 -3.40 -26.01
CA LYS A 256 -16.91 -4.14 -26.85
C LYS A 256 -15.56 -4.31 -26.15
N TYR A 257 -15.07 -3.24 -25.52
CA TYR A 257 -13.81 -3.25 -24.78
C TYR A 257 -13.85 -4.15 -23.54
N PHE A 258 -14.96 -4.14 -22.78
CA PHE A 258 -15.18 -5.05 -21.65
C PHE A 258 -15.13 -6.51 -22.10
N ASN A 259 -15.73 -6.85 -23.24
CA ASN A 259 -15.64 -8.18 -23.81
C ASN A 259 -14.20 -8.55 -24.23
N PHE A 260 -13.38 -7.58 -24.68
CA PHE A 260 -11.96 -7.83 -24.94
C PHE A 260 -11.19 -8.16 -23.66
N ILE A 261 -11.48 -7.49 -22.55
CA ILE A 261 -10.86 -7.77 -21.24
C ILE A 261 -11.34 -9.12 -20.68
N ASP A 262 -12.63 -9.44 -20.87
CA ASP A 262 -13.23 -10.70 -20.42
C ASP A 262 -12.64 -11.93 -21.15
N LYS A 263 -12.55 -11.87 -22.48
CA LYS A 263 -12.14 -13.02 -23.31
C LYS A 263 -10.66 -13.00 -23.67
N GLY A 264 -10.00 -11.85 -23.56
CA GLY A 264 -8.72 -11.57 -24.21
C GLY A 264 -8.93 -11.18 -25.68
N ASN A 265 -8.03 -10.36 -26.20
CA ASN A 265 -7.99 -9.98 -27.61
C ASN A 265 -6.55 -9.68 -28.06
N GLU A 266 -5.98 -10.59 -28.85
CA GLU A 266 -4.60 -10.47 -29.35
C GLU A 266 -4.41 -9.27 -30.28
N LYS A 267 -5.41 -8.92 -31.10
CA LYS A 267 -5.31 -7.82 -32.10
C LYS A 267 -5.08 -6.46 -31.45
N VAL A 268 -5.66 -6.26 -30.27
CA VAL A 268 -5.47 -5.04 -29.48
C VAL A 268 -4.53 -5.26 -28.30
N ASN A 269 -3.83 -6.41 -28.23
CA ASN A 269 -2.88 -6.74 -27.17
C ASN A 269 -3.49 -6.63 -25.76
N ILE A 270 -4.71 -7.18 -25.58
CA ILE A 270 -5.39 -7.28 -24.29
C ILE A 270 -5.36 -8.74 -23.83
N PRO A 271 -4.64 -9.06 -22.74
CA PRO A 271 -4.72 -10.37 -22.13
C PRO A 271 -6.11 -10.70 -21.59
N LYS A 272 -6.39 -11.98 -21.40
CA LYS A 272 -7.59 -12.43 -20.70
C LYS A 272 -7.45 -12.15 -19.21
N TYR A 273 -8.26 -11.24 -18.69
CA TYR A 273 -8.26 -10.88 -17.27
C TYR A 273 -9.41 -11.45 -16.46
N ASN A 274 -10.45 -12.01 -17.08
CA ASN A 274 -11.70 -12.44 -16.41
C ASN A 274 -11.57 -12.81 -14.91
N GLY A 275 -12.44 -12.23 -14.07
CA GLY A 275 -12.56 -12.54 -12.64
C GLY A 275 -13.98 -12.26 -12.17
N ASN A 276 -14.97 -12.54 -13.03
CA ASN A 276 -16.38 -12.15 -12.88
C ASN A 276 -16.67 -10.63 -13.00
N LEU A 277 -15.69 -9.74 -12.83
CA LEU A 277 -15.85 -8.29 -13.04
C LEU A 277 -16.32 -7.96 -14.47
N PHE A 278 -15.66 -8.54 -15.47
CA PHE A 278 -15.94 -8.31 -16.90
C PHE A 278 -16.86 -9.35 -17.53
N LYS A 279 -17.30 -10.37 -16.77
CA LYS A 279 -18.28 -11.35 -17.25
C LYS A 279 -19.55 -10.63 -17.72
N LEU A 280 -20.11 -11.11 -18.82
CA LEU A 280 -21.38 -10.63 -19.37
C LEU A 280 -22.43 -10.48 -18.25
N ASP A 281 -23.12 -9.35 -18.26
CA ASP A 281 -24.16 -9.00 -17.30
C ASP A 281 -25.33 -8.43 -18.09
N ASP A 282 -26.42 -9.19 -18.17
CA ASP A 282 -27.57 -8.83 -19.02
C ASP A 282 -28.16 -7.47 -18.65
N ARG A 283 -28.06 -7.06 -17.37
CA ARG A 283 -28.51 -5.73 -16.93
C ARG A 283 -27.71 -4.63 -17.61
N LEU A 284 -26.40 -4.81 -17.75
CA LEU A 284 -25.50 -3.85 -18.40
C LEU A 284 -25.67 -3.80 -19.92
N GLU A 285 -26.29 -4.81 -20.53
CA GLU A 285 -26.54 -4.81 -21.97
C GLU A 285 -27.70 -3.89 -22.38
N HIS A 286 -28.62 -3.63 -21.44
CA HIS A 286 -29.87 -2.91 -21.69
C HIS A 286 -29.93 -1.51 -21.07
N VAL A 287 -28.86 -1.06 -20.38
CA VAL A 287 -28.81 0.30 -19.85
C VAL A 287 -28.48 1.32 -20.93
N THR A 288 -29.22 2.43 -20.90
CA THR A 288 -28.96 3.65 -21.66
C THR A 288 -28.21 4.64 -20.79
N ILE A 289 -27.10 5.18 -21.31
CA ILE A 289 -26.25 6.16 -20.64
C ILE A 289 -25.94 7.27 -21.63
N ASP A 290 -26.01 8.53 -21.21
CA ASP A 290 -25.65 9.66 -22.06
C ASP A 290 -24.14 9.72 -22.27
N ASP A 291 -23.72 9.95 -23.51
CA ASP A 291 -22.30 9.89 -23.90
C ASP A 291 -21.45 10.93 -23.17
N ASP A 292 -21.99 12.13 -22.91
CA ASP A 292 -21.29 13.21 -22.22
C ASP A 292 -20.89 12.85 -20.79
N ILE A 293 -21.70 12.05 -20.10
CA ILE A 293 -21.43 11.59 -18.73
C ILE A 293 -20.21 10.68 -18.70
N ILE A 294 -20.09 9.79 -19.69
CA ILE A 294 -18.96 8.88 -19.80
C ILE A 294 -17.72 9.64 -20.30
N LYS A 295 -17.88 10.41 -21.38
CA LYS A 295 -16.78 11.06 -22.09
C LYS A 295 -16.03 12.06 -21.20
N SER A 296 -16.75 13.01 -20.60
CA SER A 296 -16.13 14.12 -19.88
C SER A 296 -15.41 13.65 -18.61
N ASP A 297 -16.09 12.89 -17.77
CA ASP A 297 -15.55 12.45 -16.48
C ASP A 297 -14.46 11.38 -16.65
N LEU A 298 -14.59 10.41 -17.59
CA LEU A 298 -13.52 9.44 -17.84
C LEU A 298 -12.30 10.07 -18.50
N SER A 299 -12.47 11.05 -19.40
CA SER A 299 -11.32 11.77 -19.98
C SER A 299 -10.51 12.48 -18.89
N ASN A 300 -11.19 13.18 -17.96
CA ASN A 300 -10.54 13.83 -16.83
C ASN A 300 -9.83 12.84 -15.92
N LEU A 301 -10.49 11.72 -15.58
CA LEU A 301 -9.89 10.69 -14.74
C LEU A 301 -8.68 10.04 -15.42
N SER A 302 -8.73 9.78 -16.73
CA SER A 302 -7.61 9.18 -17.48
C SER A 302 -6.38 10.09 -17.62
N ALA A 303 -6.45 11.34 -17.18
CA ALA A 303 -5.32 12.26 -17.20
C ALA A 303 -4.38 12.09 -15.99
N TYR A 304 -4.80 11.35 -14.96
CA TYR A 304 -3.98 11.03 -13.80
C TYR A 304 -3.18 9.74 -14.02
N ASP A 305 -2.04 9.60 -13.34
CA ASP A 305 -1.27 8.35 -13.35
C ASP A 305 -1.71 7.44 -12.19
N PHE A 306 -2.49 6.41 -12.46
CA PHE A 306 -2.95 5.45 -11.44
C PHE A 306 -1.88 4.44 -11.00
N SER A 307 -0.71 4.42 -11.65
CA SER A 307 0.42 3.61 -11.21
C SER A 307 1.19 4.29 -10.08
N ASP A 308 1.37 5.61 -10.19
CA ASP A 308 2.20 6.40 -9.29
C ASP A 308 1.41 7.38 -8.45
N ASP A 309 0.35 8.03 -8.94
CA ASP A 309 -0.37 9.09 -8.20
C ASP A 309 -1.40 8.56 -7.21
N VAL A 310 -1.89 7.33 -7.36
CA VAL A 310 -3.06 6.81 -6.62
C VAL A 310 -2.72 5.59 -5.76
N ASP A 311 -2.79 5.77 -4.44
CA ASP A 311 -2.65 4.66 -3.50
C ASP A 311 -3.95 3.83 -3.44
N ILE A 312 -3.87 2.54 -3.82
CA ILE A 312 -4.97 1.56 -3.76
C ILE A 312 -5.58 1.46 -2.36
N GLU A 313 -4.79 1.70 -1.31
CA GLU A 313 -5.32 1.66 0.05
C GLU A 313 -6.30 2.80 0.28
N VAL A 314 -5.99 4.01 -0.19
CA VAL A 314 -6.85 5.20 -0.05
C VAL A 314 -8.16 5.03 -0.83
N LEU A 315 -8.17 4.14 -1.83
CA LEU A 315 -9.34 3.82 -2.64
C LEU A 315 -10.48 3.31 -1.76
N GLY A 316 -10.18 2.43 -0.80
CA GLY A 316 -11.20 1.94 0.12
C GLY A 316 -11.85 3.07 0.93
N HIS A 317 -11.04 4.03 1.40
CA HIS A 317 -11.45 5.04 2.38
C HIS A 317 -12.35 6.08 1.74
N ILE A 318 -11.96 6.56 0.56
CA ILE A 318 -12.72 7.62 -0.10
C ILE A 318 -13.94 7.05 -0.79
N PHE A 319 -13.88 5.82 -1.27
CA PHE A 319 -15.10 5.17 -1.74
C PHE A 319 -16.10 4.93 -0.61
N GLU A 320 -15.68 4.45 0.57
CA GLU A 320 -16.56 4.35 1.75
C GLU A 320 -17.16 5.70 2.14
N GLN A 321 -16.36 6.76 2.11
CA GLN A 321 -16.86 8.11 2.35
C GLN A 321 -17.91 8.54 1.31
N SER A 322 -17.70 8.22 0.03
CA SER A 322 -18.66 8.49 -1.05
C SER A 322 -19.95 7.66 -0.93
N LEU A 323 -19.88 6.45 -0.36
CA LEU A 323 -21.03 5.58 -0.14
C LEU A 323 -22.04 6.19 0.81
N ASN A 324 -21.55 6.80 1.90
CA ASN A 324 -22.40 7.48 2.87
C ASN A 324 -23.16 8.66 2.23
N ASP A 325 -22.56 9.34 1.25
CA ASP A 325 -23.21 10.44 0.55
C ASP A 325 -24.23 9.93 -0.47
N LEU A 326 -23.98 8.77 -1.07
CA LEU A 326 -24.94 8.06 -1.93
C LEU A 326 -26.12 7.49 -1.18
N GLU A 327 -25.95 6.95 0.02
CA GLU A 327 -27.06 6.46 0.83
C GLU A 327 -27.99 7.60 1.23
N LYS A 328 -27.45 8.78 1.57
CA LYS A 328 -28.27 9.99 1.77
C LYS A 328 -29.03 10.40 0.51
N ILE A 329 -28.40 10.29 -0.66
CA ILE A 329 -29.04 10.60 -1.94
C ILE A 329 -30.10 9.54 -2.27
N LYS A 330 -29.83 8.26 -1.99
CA LYS A 330 -30.78 7.13 -2.14
C LYS A 330 -32.00 7.37 -1.25
N GLU A 331 -31.82 7.71 0.02
CA GLU A 331 -32.90 8.03 0.96
C GLU A 331 -33.69 9.28 0.53
N SER A 332 -33.01 10.32 0.03
CA SER A 332 -33.63 11.54 -0.47
C SER A 332 -34.40 11.35 -1.79
N LEU A 333 -33.97 10.42 -2.65
CA LEU A 333 -34.64 10.09 -3.92
C LEU A 333 -35.74 9.01 -3.75
N LEU A 334 -35.82 8.37 -2.57
CA LEU A 334 -36.79 7.31 -2.26
C LEU A 334 -37.88 7.75 -1.28
N SER A 335 -37.73 8.88 -0.57
CA SER A 335 -38.70 9.31 0.46
C SER A 335 -38.79 10.84 0.58
N GLU A 336 -40.01 11.39 0.58
CA GLU A 336 -40.34 12.80 0.91
C GLU A 336 -40.11 13.18 2.40
N TYR A 337 -39.25 12.47 3.15
CA TYR A 337 -39.09 12.68 4.59
C TYR A 337 -37.65 12.91 5.03
N LYS A 338 -37.45 14.09 5.65
CA LYS A 338 -36.36 14.58 6.51
C LYS A 338 -35.05 13.78 6.52
N ILE A 339 -34.01 14.44 6.00
CA ILE A 339 -32.59 14.14 6.23
C ILE A 339 -32.33 14.03 7.74
N VAL A 340 -32.11 12.81 8.23
CA VAL A 340 -31.51 12.58 9.55
C VAL A 340 -30.04 12.27 9.33
N ASN A 341 -29.15 12.96 10.05
CA ASN A 341 -27.70 12.72 9.98
C ASN A 341 -27.37 11.25 10.35
N THR A 342 -27.18 10.39 9.36
CA THR A 342 -26.89 8.94 9.51
C THR A 342 -25.44 8.61 9.87
N ARG A 343 -24.54 9.60 10.04
CA ARG A 343 -23.14 9.38 10.48
C ARG A 343 -23.00 8.50 11.74
N LYS A 344 -24.05 8.39 12.56
CA LYS A 344 -24.06 7.61 13.81
C LYS A 344 -24.80 6.27 13.75
N LYS A 345 -25.52 5.95 12.66
CA LYS A 345 -26.44 4.79 12.64
C LYS A 345 -25.85 3.52 12.01
N ASP A 346 -25.03 3.65 10.96
CA ASP A 346 -24.51 2.49 10.22
C ASP A 346 -23.06 2.11 10.58
N GLY A 347 -22.41 2.85 11.48
CA GLY A 347 -21.07 2.51 11.98
C GLY A 347 -19.97 2.48 10.92
N VAL A 348 -20.22 3.06 9.74
CA VAL A 348 -19.31 3.07 8.58
C VAL A 348 -18.13 4.01 8.85
N PHE A 349 -17.12 3.49 9.54
CA PHE A 349 -15.85 4.15 9.76
C PHE A 349 -14.76 3.33 9.09
N TYR A 350 -14.09 3.95 8.12
CA TYR A 350 -12.85 3.43 7.63
C TYR A 350 -11.86 3.23 8.79
N THR A 351 -11.17 2.08 8.81
CA THR A 351 -10.15 1.75 9.83
C THR A 351 -8.76 2.13 9.33
N PRO A 352 -8.12 3.21 9.84
CA PRO A 352 -6.81 3.66 9.41
C PRO A 352 -5.74 2.57 9.33
N LYS A 353 -4.82 2.72 8.37
CA LYS A 353 -3.70 1.80 8.12
C LYS A 353 -2.90 1.44 9.37
N PHE A 354 -2.66 2.41 10.27
CA PHE A 354 -1.91 2.15 11.50
C PHE A 354 -2.69 1.21 12.44
N ILE A 355 -4.02 1.31 12.46
CA ILE A 355 -4.89 0.44 13.25
C ILE A 355 -4.94 -0.96 12.64
N THR A 356 -5.17 -1.07 11.33
CA THR A 356 -5.18 -2.38 10.66
C THR A 356 -3.83 -3.09 10.84
N ASN A 357 -2.72 -2.39 10.61
CA ASN A 357 -1.39 -2.95 10.85
C ASN A 357 -1.20 -3.38 12.31
N PHE A 358 -1.58 -2.55 13.28
CA PHE A 358 -1.47 -2.89 14.70
C PHE A 358 -2.22 -4.19 15.02
N ILE A 359 -3.47 -4.32 14.56
CA ILE A 359 -4.28 -5.52 14.80
C ILE A 359 -3.65 -6.74 14.12
N ILE A 360 -3.18 -6.63 12.86
CA ILE A 360 -2.53 -7.75 12.17
C ILE A 360 -1.23 -8.17 12.88
N GLN A 361 -0.44 -7.22 13.37
CA GLN A 361 0.78 -7.51 14.11
C GLN A 361 0.54 -8.25 15.43
N ASN A 362 -0.62 -8.03 16.05
CA ASN A 362 -1.01 -8.67 17.31
C ASN A 362 -1.92 -9.92 17.12
N THR A 363 -2.23 -10.31 15.88
CA THR A 363 -3.08 -11.46 15.58
C THR A 363 -2.36 -12.42 14.62
N VAL A 364 -2.53 -12.26 13.31
CA VAL A 364 -1.97 -13.13 12.26
C VAL A 364 -0.44 -13.22 12.38
N ALA A 365 0.22 -12.08 12.62
CA ALA A 365 1.67 -12.07 12.75
C ALA A 365 2.15 -12.75 14.02
N LEU A 366 1.41 -12.62 15.13
CA LEU A 366 1.73 -13.30 16.37
C LEU A 366 1.67 -14.82 16.18
N THR A 367 0.61 -15.34 15.54
CA THR A 367 0.48 -16.77 15.21
C THR A 367 1.61 -17.26 14.30
N CYS A 368 1.98 -16.46 13.29
CA CYS A 368 3.08 -16.76 12.38
C CYS A 368 4.43 -16.82 13.11
N ARG A 369 4.71 -15.86 14.00
CA ARG A 369 5.93 -15.85 14.82
C ARG A 369 6.00 -17.05 15.75
N ALA A 370 4.91 -17.39 16.44
CA ALA A 370 4.86 -18.57 17.31
C ALA A 370 5.13 -19.86 16.52
N LYS A 371 4.59 -20.00 15.30
CA LYS A 371 4.89 -21.15 14.44
C LYS A 371 6.36 -21.17 13.99
N LYS A 372 6.94 -20.03 13.64
CA LYS A 372 8.38 -19.93 13.32
C LYS A 372 9.24 -20.32 14.51
N GLU A 373 8.87 -19.90 15.72
CA GLU A 373 9.58 -20.24 16.96
C GLU A 373 9.57 -21.75 17.22
N ASN A 374 8.39 -22.38 17.11
CA ASN A 374 8.24 -23.84 17.24
C ASN A 374 9.05 -24.63 16.20
N LEU A 375 9.26 -24.06 15.01
CA LEU A 375 10.07 -24.66 13.95
C LEU A 375 11.56 -24.24 14.03
N SER A 376 11.96 -23.51 15.09
CA SER A 376 13.30 -22.95 15.27
C SER A 376 13.79 -22.11 14.08
N LEU A 377 12.85 -21.43 13.41
CA LEU A 377 13.15 -20.70 12.18
C LEU A 377 13.87 -19.35 12.41
N HIS A 378 13.98 -18.93 13.66
CA HIS A 378 14.69 -17.72 14.12
C HIS A 378 16.20 -17.90 14.25
N VAL A 379 16.70 -19.16 14.26
CA VAL A 379 18.12 -19.45 14.39
C VAL A 379 18.82 -19.29 13.04
N ASP A 380 20.01 -18.71 13.06
CA ASP A 380 20.84 -18.58 11.85
C ASP A 380 21.18 -19.93 11.25
N LEU A 381 21.13 -19.98 9.91
CA LEU A 381 21.44 -21.16 9.14
C LEU A 381 22.93 -21.51 9.27
N LYS A 382 23.22 -22.68 9.84
CA LYS A 382 24.60 -23.22 9.85
C LYS A 382 24.99 -23.66 8.44
N ASP A 383 26.21 -23.33 8.03
CA ASP A 383 26.73 -23.67 6.70
C ASP A 383 27.21 -25.13 6.62
N ASN A 384 26.26 -26.05 6.65
CA ASN A 384 26.51 -27.46 6.37
C ASN A 384 25.30 -28.11 5.71
N LYS A 385 25.55 -29.17 4.93
CA LYS A 385 24.54 -29.85 4.11
C LYS A 385 23.33 -30.33 4.92
N LYS A 386 23.54 -30.89 6.11
CA LYS A 386 22.47 -31.43 6.96
C LYS A 386 21.55 -30.30 7.48
N ALA A 387 22.13 -29.20 7.93
CA ALA A 387 21.38 -28.04 8.41
C ALA A 387 20.58 -27.36 7.28
N LYS A 388 21.17 -27.24 6.07
CA LYS A 388 20.46 -26.73 4.88
C LYS A 388 19.26 -27.60 4.51
N GLN A 389 19.42 -28.93 4.50
CA GLN A 389 18.31 -29.85 4.22
C GLN A 389 17.19 -29.76 5.27
N GLU A 390 17.53 -29.66 6.55
CA GLU A 390 16.54 -29.51 7.62
C GLU A 390 15.83 -28.15 7.56
N ARG A 391 16.56 -27.09 7.19
CA ARG A 391 15.98 -25.76 6.96
C ARG A 391 14.95 -25.79 5.83
N ILE A 392 15.24 -26.47 4.73
CA ILE A 392 14.30 -26.59 3.60
C ILE A 392 13.01 -27.30 4.05
N LYS A 393 13.12 -28.41 4.81
CA LYS A 393 11.97 -29.13 5.34
C LYS A 393 11.12 -28.27 6.28
N THR A 394 11.75 -27.57 7.22
CA THR A 394 11.04 -26.69 8.16
C THR A 394 10.38 -25.50 7.46
N LEU A 395 11.02 -24.93 6.44
CA LEU A 395 10.42 -23.89 5.58
C LEU A 395 9.22 -24.40 4.80
N HIS A 396 9.25 -25.64 4.31
CA HIS A 396 8.09 -26.30 3.69
C HIS A 396 6.92 -26.42 4.66
N VAL A 397 7.16 -26.94 5.87
CA VAL A 397 6.12 -27.06 6.91
C VAL A 397 5.54 -25.69 7.28
N TYR A 398 6.38 -24.65 7.32
CA TYR A 398 5.92 -23.30 7.59
C TYR A 398 5.09 -22.71 6.45
N ARG A 399 5.48 -22.98 5.20
CA ARG A 399 4.72 -22.59 4.01
C ARG A 399 3.33 -23.22 4.03
N GLU A 400 3.23 -24.53 4.24
CA GLU A 400 1.95 -25.25 4.32
C GLU A 400 1.06 -24.68 5.42
N PHE A 401 1.67 -24.33 6.56
CA PHE A 401 0.95 -23.64 7.64
C PHE A 401 0.36 -22.30 7.18
N ILE A 402 1.14 -21.43 6.55
CA ILE A 402 0.63 -20.15 6.03
C ILE A 402 -0.48 -20.39 5.01
N GLU A 403 -0.28 -21.31 4.07
CA GLU A 403 -1.27 -21.63 3.02
C GLU A 403 -2.58 -22.20 3.60
N SER A 404 -2.53 -22.77 4.81
CA SER A 404 -3.69 -23.32 5.51
C SER A 404 -4.51 -22.28 6.29
N LEU A 405 -3.94 -21.11 6.61
CA LEU A 405 -4.61 -20.10 7.46
C LEU A 405 -5.93 -19.64 6.85
N LYS A 406 -6.98 -19.50 7.67
CA LYS A 406 -8.26 -18.92 7.26
C LYS A 406 -8.50 -17.66 8.09
N ILE A 407 -8.50 -16.51 7.42
CA ILE A 407 -8.66 -15.20 8.04
C ILE A 407 -9.98 -14.63 7.56
N VAL A 408 -10.86 -14.29 8.51
CA VAL A 408 -12.17 -13.77 8.18
C VAL A 408 -12.40 -12.38 8.77
N ASP A 409 -12.98 -11.51 7.95
CA ASP A 409 -13.49 -10.20 8.36
C ASP A 409 -15.03 -10.14 8.18
N PRO A 410 -15.83 -10.26 9.26
CA PRO A 410 -17.30 -10.35 9.21
C PRO A 410 -18.02 -9.03 8.88
N ALA A 411 -17.30 -7.91 8.80
CA ALA A 411 -17.82 -6.59 8.46
C ALA A 411 -16.76 -5.84 7.65
N CYS A 412 -16.39 -6.43 6.51
CA CYS A 412 -15.12 -6.12 5.88
C CYS A 412 -15.06 -4.74 5.23
N GLY A 413 -16.20 -4.07 5.03
CA GLY A 413 -16.28 -2.80 4.32
C GLY A 413 -15.54 -2.88 2.98
N SER A 414 -14.70 -1.89 2.71
CA SER A 414 -13.79 -1.81 1.56
C SER A 414 -12.59 -2.76 1.63
N GLY A 415 -12.52 -3.65 2.62
CA GLY A 415 -11.51 -4.69 2.74
C GLY A 415 -10.20 -4.23 3.38
N ALA A 416 -10.22 -3.22 4.25
CA ALA A 416 -9.01 -2.66 4.86
C ALA A 416 -8.15 -3.72 5.59
N PHE A 417 -8.78 -4.56 6.42
CA PHE A 417 -8.10 -5.67 7.09
C PHE A 417 -7.66 -6.76 6.12
N LEU A 418 -8.52 -7.13 5.16
CA LEU A 418 -8.20 -8.13 4.15
C LEU A 418 -6.94 -7.76 3.36
N ASN A 419 -6.84 -6.49 2.94
CA ASN A 419 -5.67 -5.95 2.27
C ASN A 419 -4.43 -5.95 3.17
N ALA A 420 -4.58 -5.60 4.46
CA ALA A 420 -3.47 -5.67 5.41
C ALA A 420 -2.97 -7.11 5.62
N CYS A 421 -3.89 -8.07 5.75
CA CYS A 421 -3.59 -9.50 5.82
C CYS A 421 -2.90 -10.00 4.55
N PHE A 422 -3.42 -9.64 3.37
CA PHE A 422 -2.81 -9.99 2.09
C PHE A 422 -1.33 -9.59 2.06
N ARG A 423 -1.02 -8.33 2.37
CA ARG A 423 0.35 -7.82 2.38
C ARG A 423 1.23 -8.54 3.39
N TYR A 424 0.69 -8.83 4.58
CA TYR A 424 1.43 -9.55 5.61
C TYR A 424 1.78 -10.96 5.13
N LEU A 425 0.80 -11.75 4.66
CA LEU A 425 1.04 -13.11 4.16
C LEU A 425 1.97 -13.11 2.95
N LEU A 426 1.82 -12.16 2.03
CA LEU A 426 2.73 -12.02 0.88
C LEU A 426 4.17 -11.78 1.34
N SER A 427 4.39 -10.92 2.34
CA SER A 427 5.72 -10.66 2.91
C SER A 427 6.32 -11.88 3.61
N GLU A 428 5.48 -12.73 4.21
CA GLU A 428 5.90 -14.01 4.81
C GLU A 428 6.34 -15.01 3.74
N HIS A 429 5.61 -15.11 2.63
CA HIS A 429 6.04 -15.90 1.48
C HIS A 429 7.35 -15.37 0.87
N GLU A 430 7.50 -14.05 0.69
CA GLU A 430 8.76 -13.44 0.23
C GLU A 430 9.92 -13.77 1.17
N TRP A 431 9.68 -13.79 2.48
CA TRP A 431 10.67 -14.19 3.47
C TRP A 431 11.07 -15.66 3.32
N ILE A 432 10.12 -16.58 3.14
CA ILE A 432 10.41 -18.00 2.89
C ILE A 432 11.32 -18.17 1.68
N GLN A 433 11.05 -17.44 0.58
CA GLN A 433 11.88 -17.54 -0.62
C GLN A 433 13.31 -17.05 -0.41
N LYS A 434 13.49 -15.98 0.38
CA LYS A 434 14.83 -15.51 0.77
C LYS A 434 15.57 -16.56 1.59
N GLU A 435 14.88 -17.23 2.52
CA GLU A 435 15.47 -18.27 3.35
C GLU A 435 15.80 -19.56 2.58
N LEU A 436 14.98 -19.95 1.61
CA LEU A 436 15.30 -21.05 0.71
C LEU A 436 16.55 -20.77 -0.13
N LYS A 437 16.68 -19.54 -0.64
CA LYS A 437 17.87 -19.12 -1.39
C LYS A 437 19.14 -19.22 -0.55
N LYS A 438 19.08 -18.86 0.74
CA LYS A 438 20.22 -19.04 1.68
C LYS A 438 20.59 -20.50 1.91
N ALA A 439 19.62 -21.42 1.77
CA ALA A 439 19.82 -22.85 1.92
C ALA A 439 20.27 -23.55 0.62
N ASP A 440 20.67 -22.79 -0.41
CA ASP A 440 21.02 -23.28 -1.76
C ASP A 440 19.92 -24.13 -2.40
N ALA A 441 18.67 -23.91 -2.01
CA ALA A 441 17.52 -24.60 -2.56
C ALA A 441 17.01 -23.91 -3.82
N GLY A 442 16.45 -24.69 -4.74
CA GLY A 442 15.59 -24.14 -5.80
C GLY A 442 14.45 -23.35 -5.17
N LEU A 443 14.12 -22.21 -5.78
CA LEU A 443 12.95 -21.44 -5.40
C LEU A 443 11.70 -22.32 -5.58
N PHE A 444 10.69 -22.19 -4.70
CA PHE A 444 9.38 -22.77 -5.01
C PHE A 444 8.88 -22.23 -6.35
N GLU A 445 8.23 -23.07 -7.16
CA GLU A 445 7.55 -22.57 -8.37
C GLU A 445 6.57 -21.46 -7.95
N HIS A 446 6.88 -20.23 -8.40
CA HIS A 446 6.31 -18.96 -7.94
C HIS A 446 4.96 -18.63 -8.56
N HIS A 447 4.38 -19.53 -9.34
CA HIS A 447 3.11 -19.23 -10.00
C HIS A 447 2.02 -19.17 -8.93
N ASP A 448 1.60 -17.94 -8.63
CA ASP A 448 0.31 -17.60 -8.04
C ASP A 448 0.19 -17.61 -6.50
N ILE A 449 1.25 -17.30 -5.75
CA ILE A 449 1.17 -17.09 -4.28
C ILE A 449 0.12 -16.04 -3.89
N ASP A 450 0.16 -14.89 -4.56
CA ASP A 450 -0.82 -13.82 -4.38
C ASP A 450 -2.26 -14.27 -4.66
N LYS A 451 -2.46 -15.09 -5.69
CA LYS A 451 -3.74 -15.73 -6.01
C LYS A 451 -4.19 -16.69 -4.90
N GLN A 452 -3.26 -17.53 -4.43
CA GLN A 452 -3.50 -18.49 -3.36
C GLN A 452 -3.93 -17.76 -2.09
N ILE A 453 -3.30 -16.63 -1.74
CA ILE A 453 -3.67 -15.84 -0.57
C ILE A 453 -5.12 -15.37 -0.69
N ILE A 454 -5.50 -14.73 -1.80
CA ILE A 454 -6.84 -14.16 -1.95
C ILE A 454 -7.92 -15.23 -2.11
N GLU A 455 -7.61 -16.40 -2.69
CA GLU A 455 -8.57 -17.49 -2.91
C GLU A 455 -8.68 -18.48 -1.74
N LYS A 456 -7.63 -18.65 -0.94
CA LYS A 456 -7.60 -19.68 0.11
C LYS A 456 -7.46 -19.12 1.52
N ASN A 457 -6.88 -17.93 1.70
CA ASN A 457 -6.63 -17.41 3.05
C ASN A 457 -7.65 -16.36 3.49
N LEU A 458 -8.12 -15.52 2.57
CA LEU A 458 -8.89 -14.32 2.91
C LEU A 458 -10.38 -14.50 2.64
N PHE A 459 -11.20 -14.18 3.64
CA PHE A 459 -12.66 -14.24 3.58
C PHE A 459 -13.26 -12.98 4.19
N GLY A 460 -14.35 -12.47 3.62
CA GLY A 460 -14.99 -11.25 4.07
C GLY A 460 -16.50 -11.27 3.86
N VAL A 461 -17.22 -10.64 4.77
CA VAL A 461 -18.66 -10.42 4.63
C VAL A 461 -18.95 -8.95 4.92
N ASP A 462 -19.80 -8.32 4.12
CA ASP A 462 -20.34 -7.00 4.42
C ASP A 462 -21.77 -6.87 3.88
N ILE A 463 -22.61 -6.09 4.55
CA ILE A 463 -24.00 -5.89 4.13
C ILE A 463 -24.12 -4.95 2.93
N ASN A 464 -23.13 -4.06 2.73
CA ASN A 464 -23.13 -3.09 1.66
C ASN A 464 -22.45 -3.66 0.41
N SER A 465 -23.24 -3.87 -0.64
CA SER A 465 -22.78 -4.47 -1.91
C SER A 465 -21.69 -3.66 -2.60
N ALA A 466 -21.69 -2.34 -2.44
CA ALA A 466 -20.67 -1.49 -3.04
C ALA A 466 -19.35 -1.55 -2.26
N SER A 467 -19.39 -1.60 -0.92
CA SER A 467 -18.21 -1.87 -0.08
C SER A 467 -17.55 -3.19 -0.47
N VAL A 468 -18.34 -4.25 -0.68
CA VAL A 468 -17.87 -5.55 -1.16
C VAL A 468 -17.22 -5.45 -2.55
N GLY A 469 -17.80 -4.67 -3.47
CA GLY A 469 -17.22 -4.41 -4.79
C GLY A 469 -15.84 -3.78 -4.70
N ILE A 470 -15.70 -2.77 -3.84
CA ILE A 470 -14.44 -2.06 -3.59
C ILE A 470 -13.39 -2.99 -2.97
N ALA A 471 -13.79 -3.81 -2.00
CA ALA A 471 -12.89 -4.80 -1.40
C ALA A 471 -12.31 -5.75 -2.45
N LYS A 472 -13.16 -6.25 -3.37
CA LYS A 472 -12.74 -7.11 -4.48
C LYS A 472 -11.83 -6.37 -5.46
N LEU A 473 -12.20 -5.16 -5.86
CA LEU A 473 -11.40 -4.33 -6.76
C LEU A 473 -10.02 -4.04 -6.17
N SER A 474 -9.94 -3.67 -4.89
CA SER A 474 -8.68 -3.40 -4.21
C SER A 474 -7.74 -4.61 -4.20
N LEU A 475 -8.26 -5.80 -3.89
CA LEU A 475 -7.50 -7.06 -3.93
C LEU A 475 -7.09 -7.44 -5.36
N TRP A 476 -7.96 -7.26 -6.35
CA TRP A 476 -7.60 -7.49 -7.76
C TRP A 476 -6.50 -6.55 -8.22
N LEU A 477 -6.58 -5.25 -7.90
CA LEU A 477 -5.56 -4.28 -8.28
C LEU A 477 -4.19 -4.59 -7.63
N GLN A 478 -4.16 -5.14 -6.41
CA GLN A 478 -2.91 -5.57 -5.77
C GLN A 478 -2.32 -6.85 -6.37
N THR A 479 -3.16 -7.70 -6.96
CA THR A 479 -2.75 -8.99 -7.52
C THR A 479 -2.70 -9.01 -9.04
N ALA A 480 -3.12 -7.96 -9.73
CA ALA A 480 -3.17 -7.98 -11.19
C ALA A 480 -1.75 -8.09 -11.80
N LYS A 481 -1.57 -9.04 -12.72
CA LYS A 481 -0.33 -9.26 -13.47
C LYS A 481 -0.64 -9.43 -14.94
N ARG A 482 0.23 -8.93 -15.82
CA ARG A 482 0.04 -9.07 -17.27
C ARG A 482 -0.02 -10.54 -17.68
N GLY A 483 -1.02 -10.90 -18.48
CA GLY A 483 -1.19 -12.29 -18.93
C GLY A 483 -1.90 -13.21 -17.94
N ARG A 484 -2.27 -12.71 -16.74
CA ARG A 484 -2.88 -13.54 -15.71
C ARG A 484 -4.35 -13.18 -15.46
N VAL A 485 -5.19 -14.21 -15.52
CA VAL A 485 -6.62 -14.17 -15.19
C VAL A 485 -6.82 -13.78 -13.71
N LEU A 486 -7.76 -12.87 -13.43
CA LEU A 486 -8.10 -12.45 -12.08
C LEU A 486 -8.80 -13.57 -11.30
N SER A 487 -8.66 -13.55 -9.98
CA SER A 487 -9.33 -14.52 -9.11
C SER A 487 -10.84 -14.31 -9.03
N ASP A 488 -11.60 -15.39 -8.94
CA ASP A 488 -13.03 -15.34 -8.64
C ASP A 488 -13.24 -15.21 -7.12
N LEU A 489 -13.45 -13.98 -6.66
CA LEU A 489 -13.63 -13.66 -5.24
C LEU A 489 -15.09 -13.78 -4.76
N ARG A 490 -16.02 -14.30 -5.56
CA ARG A 490 -17.45 -14.43 -5.17
C ARG A 490 -17.66 -15.33 -3.95
N GLY A 491 -16.89 -16.42 -3.86
CA GLY A 491 -16.97 -17.38 -2.76
C GLY A 491 -16.40 -16.84 -1.46
N ASN A 492 -15.42 -15.93 -1.55
CA ASN A 492 -14.63 -15.51 -0.40
C ASN A 492 -15.11 -14.19 0.19
N ILE A 493 -15.46 -13.21 -0.67
CA ILE A 493 -15.93 -11.89 -0.23
C ILE A 493 -17.40 -11.74 -0.63
N LYS A 494 -18.30 -11.78 0.36
CA LYS A 494 -19.75 -11.89 0.16
C LYS A 494 -20.50 -10.62 0.60
N CYS A 495 -21.51 -10.26 -0.18
CA CYS A 495 -22.50 -9.27 0.23
C CYS A 495 -23.61 -9.99 1.00
N ALA A 496 -23.63 -9.85 2.32
CA ALA A 496 -24.63 -10.46 3.19
C ALA A 496 -24.64 -9.80 4.57
N ASN A 497 -25.72 -9.99 5.33
CA ASN A 497 -25.74 -9.64 6.74
C ASN A 497 -25.03 -10.75 7.53
N SER A 498 -23.87 -10.45 8.10
CA SER A 498 -23.03 -11.42 8.83
C SER A 498 -23.70 -12.02 10.07
N LEU A 499 -24.72 -11.37 10.62
CA LEU A 499 -25.48 -11.86 11.79
C LEU A 499 -26.54 -12.90 11.43
N THR A 500 -27.01 -12.91 10.17
CA THR A 500 -28.12 -13.77 9.74
C THR A 500 -27.78 -14.71 8.58
N CYS A 501 -26.69 -14.44 7.86
CA CYS A 501 -26.27 -15.31 6.77
C CYS A 501 -25.69 -16.62 7.29
N ASN A 502 -25.94 -17.71 6.56
CA ASN A 502 -25.26 -18.97 6.84
C ASN A 502 -23.84 -18.94 6.25
N TRP A 503 -22.85 -19.02 7.14
CA TRP A 503 -21.43 -19.01 6.81
C TRP A 503 -20.95 -20.29 6.13
N GLU A 504 -21.71 -21.39 6.24
CA GLU A 504 -21.41 -22.71 5.68
C GLU A 504 -21.86 -22.87 4.22
N VAL A 505 -22.69 -21.97 3.69
CA VAL A 505 -23.25 -22.10 2.33
C VAL A 505 -22.31 -21.53 1.29
N SER A 506 -21.67 -22.42 0.53
CA SER A 506 -20.99 -22.12 -0.73
C SER A 506 -22.01 -21.80 -1.83
N PRO A 507 -21.87 -20.70 -2.60
CA PRO A 507 -22.69 -20.49 -3.79
C PRO A 507 -22.11 -21.32 -4.95
N LEU A 508 -22.22 -22.64 -4.85
CA LEU A 508 -22.09 -23.55 -5.98
C LEU A 508 -23.33 -24.44 -6.04
N VAL A 509 -24.51 -23.81 -6.07
CA VAL A 509 -25.66 -24.37 -6.77
C VAL A 509 -26.42 -23.19 -7.35
N SER A 510 -26.31 -22.98 -8.65
CA SER A 510 -27.43 -22.44 -9.42
C SER A 510 -28.04 -23.62 -10.18
N PRO A 511 -29.37 -23.65 -10.36
CA PRO A 511 -30.03 -24.65 -11.20
C PRO A 511 -29.50 -24.63 -12.64
#